data_AF-A0A8J5TYT9-F1
#
_entry.id   AF-A0A8J5TYT9-F1
#
_cell.length_a   1.000
_cell.length_b   1.000
_cell.length_c   1.000
_cell.angle_alpha   90.00
_cell.angle_beta   90.00
_cell.angle_gamma   90.00
#
_symmetry.space_group_name_H-M   'P 1'
#
loop_
_entity.id
_entity.type
_entity.pdbx_description
1 polymer ?
#
loop_
_entity_poly.entity_id
_entity_poly.type
_entity_poly.pdbx_seq_one_letter_code
_entity_poly.pdbx_strand_id
1 'polypeptide(L)'
;MSSQEIPDYIDDHSFDTPPLRAADDLTGVPNFPPEEGCGDDFQPFNLEYRDFKINPLPKEPLELFQLFVPISLVQSWIKYTNSWVTHLLENGIIDNWNTPLSKQSRILKWEGISTATAYVWLGVLIYLGIHREISIKDHWKSPSLGDQRPLHSIIKFMLLRKFELITRYFRTFDYTKLDVRDESDLPKTFQAAEEWSNHIQSVSIELYSPGTNLTVDECMIPFTGRSKETTVVKNKPTPVGFKVWVIAQQGFFLQWLWHVKASPYKAVIVELPTPTPYGKKGKLRTEIPLNNTQSVVVHLLKRLSTQTHHVFTDNLFSSPQLFRLLRQLGHGATGTARPNCGITTEMKHIKETGKAPDGIALQYNEVYLIPTQDKQVIQIAWKDSSIVLFLSTVLSGAPHERTPKKRKKPAKRGTKAESQRLQQVFNGDSFKIIPIPTVAAQYNDEMNHVDRGDQIRSYTTYQHRFRRGPWQALLWSFLLEVALANSFILQKKTQQPRWKPYSTLKAWKECIYNANFNRYATESHMRKRGRTGMEEDIEDTEARQIHLQRDINHIHRGIHSSCLACKGFRQGQARPFKRKKEKGGYLQPISGNERRVQTVYGCKVCDVAICNTADCWYFYHTQM
;
A
#
# COMPACT_ATOMS: atom_id res chain seq x y z
N MET A 1 4.06 -20.13 -38.50
CA MET A 1 3.31 -19.24 -37.60
C MET A 1 2.31 -20.10 -36.85
N SER A 2 2.61 -20.41 -35.59
CA SER A 2 1.74 -21.17 -34.69
C SER A 2 2.00 -20.62 -33.29
N SER A 3 0.95 -20.08 -32.67
CA SER A 3 0.89 -19.70 -31.27
C SER A 3 0.92 -20.97 -30.43
N GLN A 4 2.08 -21.31 -29.87
CA GLN A 4 2.14 -22.33 -28.83
C GLN A 4 1.87 -21.64 -27.49
N GLU A 5 0.67 -21.86 -26.95
CA GLU A 5 0.35 -21.62 -25.55
C GLU A 5 1.33 -22.43 -24.68
N ILE A 6 2.07 -21.73 -23.84
CA ILE A 6 2.98 -22.32 -22.86
C ILE A 6 2.14 -22.64 -21.62
N PRO A 7 2.24 -23.83 -21.00
CA PRO A 7 1.43 -24.17 -19.83
C PRO A 7 1.86 -23.34 -18.60
N ASP A 8 0.88 -22.87 -17.82
CA ASP A 8 1.06 -22.11 -16.57
C ASP A 8 1.56 -22.95 -15.37
N TYR A 9 2.06 -24.18 -15.59
CA TYR A 9 2.70 -24.98 -14.54
C TYR A 9 3.64 -26.04 -15.12
N ILE A 10 4.68 -26.43 -14.37
CA ILE A 10 5.57 -27.54 -14.76
C ILE A 10 6.00 -28.34 -13.52
N ASP A 11 5.65 -29.63 -13.58
CA ASP A 11 5.94 -30.80 -12.76
C ASP A 11 7.45 -31.12 -12.59
N ASP A 12 7.84 -31.77 -11.48
CA ASP A 12 9.21 -32.27 -11.24
C ASP A 12 9.28 -33.44 -10.23
N HIS A 13 9.98 -34.48 -10.66
CA HIS A 13 10.52 -35.57 -9.86
C HIS A 13 12.06 -35.46 -9.82
N SER A 14 12.66 -34.89 -8.76
CA SER A 14 14.11 -35.06 -8.54
C SER A 14 14.59 -34.64 -7.14
N PHE A 15 14.14 -35.37 -6.11
CA PHE A 15 14.90 -35.49 -4.87
C PHE A 15 16.03 -36.51 -5.07
N ASP A 16 17.24 -36.03 -5.32
CA ASP A 16 18.51 -36.71 -5.01
C ASP A 16 19.57 -35.60 -4.91
N THR A 17 19.86 -34.97 -3.76
CA THR A 17 20.64 -35.49 -2.62
C THR A 17 20.71 -34.36 -1.53
N PRO A 18 20.85 -34.64 -0.21
CA PRO A 18 20.56 -33.70 0.89
C PRO A 18 21.84 -33.15 1.61
N PRO A 19 21.79 -32.55 2.82
CA PRO A 19 21.48 -31.14 3.10
C PRO A 19 22.57 -30.43 3.96
N LEU A 20 22.76 -29.12 3.80
CA LEU A 20 23.36 -28.27 4.85
C LEU A 20 22.52 -27.00 5.04
N ARG A 21 21.66 -27.06 6.06
CA ARG A 21 20.76 -25.97 6.51
C ARG A 21 21.47 -24.98 7.44
N ALA A 22 20.92 -23.77 7.48
CA ALA A 22 20.47 -23.16 8.73
C ALA A 22 18.98 -22.79 8.57
N ALA A 23 18.15 -23.02 9.59
CA ALA A 23 16.69 -23.06 9.50
C ALA A 23 15.96 -21.72 9.68
N ASP A 24 16.67 -20.60 9.84
CA ASP A 24 16.06 -19.35 10.33
C ASP A 24 16.17 -18.13 9.38
N ASP A 25 16.73 -18.30 8.17
CA ASP A 25 16.68 -17.28 7.12
C ASP A 25 16.21 -17.90 5.80
N LEU A 26 14.93 -17.68 5.49
CA LEU A 26 14.24 -18.28 4.34
C LEU A 26 14.57 -17.58 3.01
N THR A 27 15.41 -16.53 3.04
CA THR A 27 15.92 -15.87 1.83
C THR A 27 17.42 -16.09 1.71
N GLY A 28 17.82 -16.94 0.76
CA GLY A 28 19.21 -17.30 0.56
C GLY A 28 20.02 -16.11 0.04
N VAL A 29 20.93 -15.60 0.87
CA VAL A 29 21.98 -14.67 0.43
C VAL A 29 22.92 -15.41 -0.52
N PRO A 30 23.38 -14.79 -1.62
CA PRO A 30 24.41 -15.38 -2.48
C PRO A 30 25.64 -15.82 -1.66
N ASN A 31 25.94 -17.12 -1.74
CA ASN A 31 27.15 -17.72 -1.17
C ASN A 31 27.83 -18.54 -2.26
N PHE A 32 28.63 -17.86 -3.07
CA PHE A 32 29.35 -18.46 -4.20
C PHE A 32 30.85 -18.49 -3.88
N PRO A 33 31.59 -19.50 -4.36
CA PRO A 33 33.04 -19.49 -4.27
C PRO A 33 33.59 -18.23 -4.94
N PRO A 34 34.72 -17.68 -4.45
CA PRO A 34 35.37 -16.54 -5.09
C PRO A 34 35.69 -16.84 -6.55
N GLU A 35 35.58 -15.83 -7.41
CA GLU A 35 35.96 -15.95 -8.80
C GLU A 35 37.49 -15.97 -8.95
N GLU A 36 38.02 -16.88 -9.78
CA GLU A 36 39.45 -17.00 -10.06
C GLU A 36 39.82 -16.14 -11.28
N GLY A 37 40.91 -15.37 -11.16
CA GLY A 37 41.44 -14.53 -12.25
C GLY A 37 40.88 -13.09 -12.29
N CYS A 38 41.59 -12.22 -13.00
CA CYS A 38 41.22 -10.83 -13.24
C CYS A 38 41.32 -10.50 -14.74
N GLY A 39 40.44 -9.63 -15.23
CA GLY A 39 40.56 -9.03 -16.55
C GLY A 39 41.61 -7.91 -16.56
N ASP A 40 42.19 -7.65 -17.72
CA ASP A 40 43.11 -6.53 -18.00
C ASP A 40 42.40 -5.18 -18.11
N ASP A 41 41.14 -5.17 -18.54
CA ASP A 41 40.30 -3.97 -18.67
C ASP A 41 38.81 -4.31 -18.48
N PHE A 42 37.99 -3.31 -18.20
CA PHE A 42 36.53 -3.42 -18.10
C PHE A 42 35.87 -2.89 -19.37
N GLN A 43 34.84 -3.60 -19.87
CA GLN A 43 34.03 -3.15 -21.00
C GLN A 43 32.64 -2.70 -20.51
N PRO A 44 32.39 -1.39 -20.34
CA PRO A 44 31.08 -0.88 -19.93
C PRO A 44 29.95 -1.35 -20.85
N PHE A 45 28.80 -1.68 -20.27
CA PHE A 45 27.55 -1.84 -21.00
C PHE A 45 26.97 -0.45 -21.26
N ASN A 46 27.01 -0.03 -22.52
CA ASN A 46 26.55 1.29 -22.91
C ASN A 46 25.02 1.35 -22.86
N LEU A 47 24.50 2.33 -22.12
CA LEU A 47 23.08 2.57 -21.93
C LEU A 47 22.73 3.97 -22.42
N GLU A 48 21.63 4.07 -23.16
CA GLU A 48 21.01 5.37 -23.44
C GLU A 48 20.05 5.74 -22.30
N TYR A 49 20.20 6.96 -21.79
CA TYR A 49 19.31 7.49 -20.77
C TYR A 49 17.96 7.86 -21.39
N ARG A 50 16.88 7.40 -20.74
CA ARG A 50 15.51 7.68 -21.09
C ARG A 50 14.75 8.04 -19.84
N ASP A 51 14.05 9.17 -19.89
CA ASP A 51 13.11 9.52 -18.84
C ASP A 51 11.85 8.64 -18.95
N PHE A 52 11.14 8.51 -17.83
CA PHE A 52 9.86 7.80 -17.81
C PHE A 52 8.80 8.59 -18.58
N LYS A 53 7.76 7.88 -19.03
CA LYS A 53 6.61 8.50 -19.70
C LYS A 53 5.32 8.08 -19.02
N ILE A 54 4.42 9.04 -18.83
CA ILE A 54 3.07 8.79 -18.32
C ILE A 54 2.12 8.87 -19.50
N ASN A 55 1.33 7.81 -19.68
CA ASN A 55 0.29 7.79 -20.70
C ASN A 55 -0.88 8.70 -20.31
N PRO A 56 -1.72 9.15 -21.27
CA PRO A 56 -2.82 10.06 -20.99
C PRO A 56 -3.71 9.56 -19.84
N LEU A 57 -3.88 10.41 -18.83
CA LEU A 57 -4.73 10.11 -17.68
C LEU A 57 -6.20 10.49 -17.98
N PRO A 58 -7.18 9.85 -17.32
CA PRO A 58 -8.60 10.13 -17.54
C PRO A 58 -8.99 11.54 -17.07
N LYS A 59 -10.21 12.00 -17.37
CA LYS A 59 -10.61 13.41 -17.14
C LYS A 59 -10.89 13.72 -15.68
N GLU A 60 -11.37 12.76 -14.91
CA GLU A 60 -11.66 12.95 -13.48
C GLU A 60 -10.67 12.22 -12.57
N PRO A 61 -10.28 12.80 -11.41
CA PRO A 61 -9.43 12.10 -10.43
C PRO A 61 -9.99 10.75 -9.96
N LEU A 62 -11.32 10.65 -9.84
CA LEU A 62 -11.99 9.41 -9.46
C LEU A 62 -11.81 8.33 -10.53
N GLU A 63 -11.89 8.69 -11.81
CA GLU A 63 -11.68 7.76 -12.92
C GLU A 63 -10.25 7.19 -12.89
N LEU A 64 -9.24 8.00 -12.55
CA LEU A 64 -7.87 7.49 -12.39
C LEU A 64 -7.77 6.44 -11.28
N PHE A 65 -8.40 6.69 -10.13
CA PHE A 65 -8.47 5.67 -9.08
C PHE A 65 -9.23 4.43 -9.53
N GLN A 66 -10.30 4.60 -10.32
CA GLN A 66 -11.10 3.51 -10.86
C GLN A 66 -10.38 2.71 -11.95
N LEU A 67 -9.30 3.21 -12.57
CA LEU A 67 -8.44 2.35 -13.38
C LEU A 67 -7.80 1.25 -12.53
N PHE A 68 -7.36 1.55 -11.31
CA PHE A 68 -6.79 0.57 -10.38
C PHE A 68 -7.86 -0.27 -9.63
N VAL A 69 -9.08 0.23 -9.52
CA VAL A 69 -10.22 -0.44 -8.87
C VAL A 69 -11.48 -0.31 -9.74
N PRO A 70 -11.52 -1.00 -10.90
CA PRO A 70 -12.57 -0.79 -11.89
C PRO A 70 -13.91 -1.35 -11.44
N ILE A 71 -14.98 -0.77 -12.00
CA ILE A 71 -16.36 -1.11 -11.65
C ILE A 71 -16.63 -2.59 -11.91
N SER A 72 -16.11 -3.14 -13.00
CA SER A 72 -16.24 -4.56 -13.35
C SER A 72 -15.62 -5.48 -12.28
N LEU A 73 -14.42 -5.15 -11.79
CA LEU A 73 -13.76 -5.89 -10.73
C LEU A 73 -14.57 -5.83 -9.43
N VAL A 74 -15.07 -4.64 -9.07
CA VAL A 74 -15.95 -4.47 -7.89
C VAL A 74 -17.25 -5.26 -8.04
N GLN A 75 -17.82 -5.35 -9.24
CA GLN A 75 -19.01 -6.17 -9.51
C GLN A 75 -18.73 -7.67 -9.33
N SER A 76 -17.56 -8.15 -9.76
CA SER A 76 -17.12 -9.52 -9.48
C SER A 76 -17.02 -9.78 -7.97
N TRP A 77 -16.39 -8.87 -7.22
CA TRP A 77 -16.29 -8.97 -5.76
C TRP A 77 -17.65 -8.99 -5.07
N ILE A 78 -18.61 -8.19 -5.55
CA ILE A 78 -19.99 -8.20 -5.06
C ILE A 78 -20.63 -9.57 -5.29
N LYS A 79 -20.47 -10.14 -6.49
CA LYS A 79 -20.97 -11.49 -6.80
C LYS A 79 -20.38 -12.53 -5.85
N TYR A 80 -19.05 -12.54 -5.67
CA TYR A 80 -18.37 -13.47 -4.77
C TYR A 80 -18.84 -13.30 -3.32
N THR A 81 -18.99 -12.06 -2.88
CA THR A 81 -19.42 -11.73 -1.52
C THR A 81 -20.84 -12.19 -1.25
N ASN A 82 -21.78 -11.85 -2.13
CA ASN A 82 -23.18 -12.24 -1.97
C ASN A 82 -23.34 -13.76 -2.02
N SER A 83 -22.68 -14.42 -2.98
CA SER A 83 -22.68 -15.89 -3.08
C SER A 83 -22.11 -16.56 -1.82
N TRP A 84 -21.00 -16.05 -1.27
CA TRP A 84 -20.42 -16.54 -0.03
C TRP A 84 -21.38 -16.40 1.16
N VAL A 85 -22.04 -15.25 1.29
CA VAL A 85 -23.01 -15.03 2.39
C VAL A 85 -24.23 -15.94 2.24
N THR A 86 -24.73 -16.12 1.01
CA THR A 86 -25.81 -17.08 0.74
C THR A 86 -25.42 -18.49 1.17
N HIS A 87 -24.22 -18.95 0.76
CA HIS A 87 -23.70 -20.25 1.15
C HIS A 87 -23.61 -20.42 2.67
N LEU A 88 -23.14 -19.41 3.41
CA LEU A 88 -23.08 -19.44 4.87
C LEU A 88 -24.48 -19.57 5.50
N LEU A 89 -25.45 -18.80 5.00
CA LEU A 89 -26.83 -18.82 5.51
C LEU A 89 -27.53 -20.15 5.23
N GLU A 90 -27.39 -20.70 4.03
CA GLU A 90 -27.94 -22.00 3.64
C GLU A 90 -27.39 -23.15 4.48
N ASN A 91 -26.11 -23.08 4.86
CA ASN A 91 -25.46 -24.07 5.71
C ASN A 91 -25.61 -23.78 7.22
N GLY A 92 -26.36 -22.74 7.59
CA GLY A 92 -26.62 -22.42 9.00
C GLY A 92 -25.36 -22.06 9.80
N ILE A 93 -24.39 -21.37 9.19
CA ILE A 93 -23.11 -21.00 9.79
C ILE A 93 -22.82 -19.50 9.65
N ILE A 94 -22.01 -18.94 10.55
CA ILE A 94 -21.64 -17.51 10.54
C ILE A 94 -20.33 -17.26 9.76
N ASP A 95 -19.30 -18.08 9.99
CA ASP A 95 -18.02 -17.98 9.26
C ASP A 95 -17.45 -19.35 8.88
N ASN A 96 -17.70 -20.38 9.70
CA ASN A 96 -17.21 -21.74 9.54
C ASN A 96 -18.13 -22.71 10.31
N TRP A 97 -17.93 -24.00 10.10
CA TRP A 97 -18.68 -25.09 10.72
C TRP A 97 -18.69 -25.10 12.26
N ASN A 98 -17.68 -24.48 12.90
CA ASN A 98 -17.61 -24.38 14.36
C ASN A 98 -18.38 -23.18 14.92
N THR A 99 -19.00 -22.36 14.06
CA THR A 99 -19.72 -21.14 14.46
C THR A 99 -21.14 -21.18 13.90
N PRO A 100 -22.06 -21.92 14.55
CA PRO A 100 -23.42 -22.08 14.07
C PRO A 100 -24.22 -20.78 14.11
N LEU A 101 -25.17 -20.67 13.21
CA LEU A 101 -26.08 -19.53 13.09
C LEU A 101 -27.07 -19.51 14.26
N SER A 102 -27.28 -18.32 14.83
CA SER A 102 -28.28 -18.06 15.87
C SER A 102 -29.29 -17.00 15.43
N LYS A 103 -30.47 -16.96 16.07
CA LYS A 103 -31.53 -15.98 15.76
C LYS A 103 -31.08 -14.51 15.91
N GLN A 104 -30.05 -14.25 16.71
CA GLN A 104 -29.47 -12.93 16.94
C GLN A 104 -28.26 -12.62 16.04
N SER A 105 -27.90 -13.56 15.16
CA SER A 105 -26.73 -13.43 14.30
C SER A 105 -26.87 -12.26 13.35
N ARG A 106 -25.84 -11.43 13.28
CA ARG A 106 -25.87 -10.19 12.48
C ARG A 106 -25.94 -10.45 10.98
N ILE A 107 -25.44 -11.60 10.52
CA ILE A 107 -25.49 -12.02 9.10
C ILE A 107 -26.94 -12.17 8.60
N LEU A 108 -27.91 -12.44 9.49
CA LEU A 108 -29.34 -12.46 9.15
C LEU A 108 -29.88 -11.09 8.69
N LYS A 109 -29.13 -10.01 8.92
CA LYS A 109 -29.45 -8.65 8.44
C LYS A 109 -28.72 -8.31 7.13
N TRP A 110 -28.16 -9.31 6.45
CA TRP A 110 -27.53 -9.12 5.16
C TRP A 110 -28.60 -8.89 4.09
N GLU A 111 -28.52 -7.75 3.42
CA GLU A 111 -29.47 -7.33 2.37
C GLU A 111 -28.81 -7.37 0.98
N GLY A 112 -27.59 -7.89 0.88
CA GLY A 112 -26.75 -7.76 -0.31
C GLY A 112 -25.93 -6.47 -0.35
N ILE A 113 -25.02 -6.41 -1.31
CA ILE A 113 -24.21 -5.23 -1.63
C ILE A 113 -24.49 -4.83 -3.08
N SER A 114 -24.74 -3.54 -3.30
CA SER A 114 -24.75 -2.91 -4.63
C SER A 114 -23.39 -2.27 -4.96
N THR A 115 -23.13 -1.99 -6.24
CA THR A 115 -21.93 -1.26 -6.69
C THR A 115 -21.75 0.05 -5.94
N ALA A 116 -22.82 0.84 -5.79
CA ALA A 116 -22.81 2.07 -5.03
C ALA A 116 -22.44 1.85 -3.55
N THR A 117 -23.00 0.82 -2.91
CA THR A 117 -22.67 0.47 -1.51
C THR A 117 -21.20 0.07 -1.37
N ALA A 118 -20.64 -0.67 -2.33
CA ALA A 118 -19.24 -1.09 -2.32
C ALA A 118 -18.27 0.09 -2.46
N TYR A 119 -18.54 1.04 -3.37
CA TYR A 119 -17.70 2.24 -3.51
C TYR A 119 -17.84 3.21 -2.32
N VAL A 120 -19.02 3.33 -1.72
CA VAL A 120 -19.18 4.05 -0.44
C VAL A 120 -18.35 3.36 0.65
N TRP A 121 -18.37 2.03 0.73
CA TRP A 121 -17.56 1.27 1.68
C TRP A 121 -16.05 1.48 1.46
N LEU A 122 -15.57 1.44 0.21
CA LEU A 122 -14.19 1.78 -0.14
C LEU A 122 -13.85 3.23 0.30
N GLY A 123 -14.74 4.19 0.05
CA GLY A 123 -14.59 5.56 0.53
C GLY A 123 -14.44 5.65 2.05
N VAL A 124 -15.21 4.87 2.81
CA VAL A 124 -15.06 4.76 4.26
C VAL A 124 -13.71 4.16 4.65
N LEU A 125 -13.22 3.12 3.97
CA LEU A 125 -11.89 2.57 4.23
C LEU A 125 -10.78 3.61 4.04
N ILE A 126 -10.82 4.34 2.92
CA ILE A 126 -9.85 5.41 2.62
C ILE A 126 -9.93 6.52 3.70
N TYR A 127 -11.14 6.92 4.10
CA TYR A 127 -11.36 7.89 5.17
C TYR A 127 -10.72 7.46 6.49
N LEU A 128 -10.92 6.21 6.90
CA LEU A 128 -10.37 5.64 8.14
C LEU A 128 -8.83 5.55 8.14
N GLY A 129 -8.18 5.57 6.97
CA GLY A 129 -6.72 5.65 6.85
C GLY A 129 -6.14 7.05 7.10
N ILE A 130 -6.97 8.09 6.97
CA ILE A 130 -6.57 9.50 7.15
C ILE A 130 -6.97 10.01 8.53
N HIS A 131 -8.22 9.74 8.93
CA HIS A 131 -8.78 10.21 10.19
C HIS A 131 -8.46 9.22 11.29
N ARG A 132 -7.84 9.71 12.36
CA ARG A 132 -7.30 8.88 13.43
C ARG A 132 -8.22 8.93 14.64
N GLU A 133 -8.68 7.76 15.05
CA GLU A 133 -9.35 7.54 16.33
C GLU A 133 -8.75 6.31 17.03
N ILE A 134 -9.01 6.20 18.33
CA ILE A 134 -8.52 5.10 19.18
C ILE A 134 -9.02 3.74 18.68
N SER A 135 -10.29 3.66 18.27
CA SER A 135 -10.89 2.47 17.70
C SER A 135 -11.76 2.78 16.49
N ILE A 136 -12.03 1.77 15.66
CA ILE A 136 -12.95 1.89 14.51
C ILE A 136 -14.30 2.49 14.95
N LYS A 137 -14.83 2.04 16.10
CA LYS A 137 -16.15 2.45 16.60
C LYS A 137 -16.19 3.92 17.01
N ASP A 138 -15.06 4.51 17.39
CA ASP A 138 -15.01 5.90 17.83
C ASP A 138 -15.34 6.86 16.69
N HIS A 139 -15.06 6.49 15.43
CA HIS A 139 -15.47 7.27 14.25
C HIS A 139 -17.00 7.37 14.07
N TRP A 140 -17.78 6.55 14.78
CA TRP A 140 -19.24 6.58 14.77
C TRP A 140 -19.87 7.12 16.05
N LYS A 141 -19.07 7.64 16.98
CA LYS A 141 -19.57 8.30 18.18
C LYS A 141 -19.84 9.78 17.91
N SER A 142 -20.89 10.31 18.52
CA SER A 142 -21.18 11.74 18.53
C SER A 142 -20.63 12.39 19.79
N PRO A 143 -20.24 13.68 19.75
CA PRO A 143 -19.88 14.41 20.96
C PRO A 143 -21.07 14.47 21.94
N SER A 144 -20.77 14.52 23.22
CA SER A 144 -21.77 14.67 24.29
C SER A 144 -21.25 15.57 25.41
N LEU A 145 -22.13 16.03 26.31
CA LEU A 145 -21.73 16.89 27.43
C LEU A 145 -20.68 16.15 28.29
N GLY A 146 -19.48 16.70 28.38
CA GLY A 146 -18.35 16.10 29.10
C GLY A 146 -17.50 15.11 28.27
N ASP A 147 -17.84 14.83 27.00
CA ASP A 147 -17.07 14.00 26.07
C ASP A 147 -16.99 14.70 24.71
N GLN A 148 -15.99 15.58 24.56
CA GLN A 148 -15.73 16.35 23.35
C GLN A 148 -14.92 15.50 22.36
N ARG A 149 -15.57 15.05 21.29
CA ARG A 149 -14.96 14.19 20.25
C ARG A 149 -15.23 14.75 18.86
N PRO A 150 -14.37 14.47 17.87
CA PRO A 150 -14.63 14.84 16.49
C PRO A 150 -15.93 14.21 15.97
N LEU A 151 -16.72 15.00 15.23
CA LEU A 151 -17.85 14.48 14.48
C LEU A 151 -17.38 14.06 13.09
N HIS A 152 -17.49 12.77 12.76
CA HIS A 152 -17.09 12.27 11.46
C HIS A 152 -18.25 12.24 10.45
N SER A 153 -17.99 12.69 9.23
CA SER A 153 -18.99 12.75 8.15
C SER A 153 -19.42 11.37 7.66
N ILE A 154 -18.58 10.33 7.82
CA ILE A 154 -18.86 8.95 7.36
C ILE A 154 -20.16 8.36 7.94
N ILE A 155 -20.60 8.85 9.10
CA ILE A 155 -21.85 8.43 9.76
C ILE A 155 -23.07 8.68 8.85
N LYS A 156 -23.01 9.71 8.00
CA LYS A 156 -24.07 10.06 7.04
C LYS A 156 -24.14 9.07 5.86
N PHE A 157 -23.03 8.42 5.53
CA PHE A 157 -22.90 7.55 4.36
C PHE A 157 -23.05 6.07 4.70
N MET A 158 -22.53 5.62 5.85
CA MET A 158 -22.61 4.22 6.24
C MET A 158 -22.69 4.08 7.75
N LEU A 159 -23.68 3.33 8.26
CA LEU A 159 -23.79 3.01 9.68
C LEU A 159 -22.71 2.00 10.11
N LEU A 160 -22.16 2.15 11.32
CA LEU A 160 -21.14 1.25 11.89
C LEU A 160 -21.51 -0.23 11.72
N ARG A 161 -22.78 -0.59 12.00
CA ARG A 161 -23.22 -1.99 11.93
C ARG A 161 -23.19 -2.55 10.52
N LYS A 162 -23.44 -1.71 9.51
CA LYS A 162 -23.36 -2.09 8.10
C LYS A 162 -21.89 -2.16 7.65
N PHE A 163 -21.08 -1.17 8.01
CA PHE A 163 -19.64 -1.18 7.76
C PHE A 163 -18.97 -2.45 8.31
N GLU A 164 -19.18 -2.77 9.60
CA GLU A 164 -18.63 -3.98 10.21
C GLU A 164 -19.13 -5.27 9.55
N LEU A 165 -20.37 -5.29 9.06
CA LEU A 165 -20.95 -6.49 8.40
C LEU A 165 -20.34 -6.69 7.01
N ILE A 166 -20.25 -5.61 6.22
CA ILE A 166 -19.60 -5.62 4.90
C ILE A 166 -18.13 -6.00 5.06
N THR A 167 -17.38 -5.30 5.92
CA THR A 167 -15.95 -5.56 6.15
C THR A 167 -15.65 -7.00 6.55
N ARG A 168 -16.55 -7.67 7.28
CA ARG A 168 -16.38 -9.07 7.67
C ARG A 168 -16.49 -10.03 6.49
N TYR A 169 -17.44 -9.79 5.59
CA TYR A 169 -17.81 -10.76 4.55
C TYR A 169 -17.37 -10.38 3.14
N PHE A 170 -16.90 -9.15 2.90
CA PHE A 170 -16.46 -8.70 1.58
C PHE A 170 -15.31 -9.55 1.05
N ARG A 171 -15.52 -10.23 -0.08
CA ARG A 171 -14.59 -11.14 -0.76
C ARG A 171 -14.18 -10.57 -2.10
N THR A 172 -12.89 -10.65 -2.42
CA THR A 172 -12.34 -10.22 -3.72
C THR A 172 -11.97 -11.38 -4.63
N PHE A 173 -12.39 -12.59 -4.28
CA PHE A 173 -12.05 -13.82 -4.97
C PHE A 173 -13.24 -14.79 -4.92
N ASP A 174 -13.31 -15.66 -5.91
CA ASP A 174 -14.28 -16.75 -5.94
C ASP A 174 -13.91 -17.82 -4.91
N TYR A 175 -14.70 -17.93 -3.84
CA TYR A 175 -14.44 -18.87 -2.76
C TYR A 175 -14.59 -20.33 -3.20
N THR A 176 -15.28 -20.59 -4.31
CA THR A 176 -15.47 -21.96 -4.84
C THR A 176 -14.22 -22.48 -5.55
N LYS A 177 -13.33 -21.59 -5.99
CA LYS A 177 -12.09 -21.93 -6.67
C LYS A 177 -10.90 -22.14 -5.72
N LEU A 178 -11.04 -21.76 -4.46
CA LEU A 178 -10.03 -22.03 -3.44
C LEU A 178 -10.33 -23.39 -2.81
N ASP A 179 -9.85 -24.47 -3.43
CA ASP A 179 -9.96 -25.78 -2.80
C ASP A 179 -9.16 -25.80 -1.49
N VAL A 180 -9.82 -26.20 -0.42
CA VAL A 180 -9.22 -26.31 0.91
C VAL A 180 -8.17 -27.42 0.95
N ARG A 181 -8.20 -28.37 0.00
CA ARG A 181 -7.30 -29.51 -0.14
C ARG A 181 -6.16 -29.28 -1.12
N ASP A 182 -6.27 -28.26 -1.97
CA ASP A 182 -5.24 -27.92 -2.95
C ASP A 182 -4.08 -27.18 -2.26
N GLU A 183 -2.89 -27.78 -2.37
CA GLU A 183 -1.60 -27.27 -1.91
C GLU A 183 -0.79 -26.65 -3.07
N SER A 184 -1.45 -26.08 -4.08
CA SER A 184 -0.81 -25.32 -5.16
C SER A 184 0.33 -24.42 -4.66
N ASP A 185 1.34 -24.18 -5.50
CA ASP A 185 2.55 -23.43 -5.15
C ASP A 185 2.32 -22.08 -4.48
N LEU A 186 1.22 -21.39 -4.82
CA LEU A 186 0.87 -20.11 -4.23
C LEU A 186 -0.04 -20.29 -3.01
N PRO A 187 0.31 -19.82 -1.80
CA PRO A 187 -0.56 -19.85 -0.62
C PRO A 187 -1.94 -19.20 -0.85
N LYS A 188 -2.99 -19.77 -0.25
CA LYS A 188 -4.39 -19.26 -0.30
C LYS A 188 -4.53 -17.78 0.03
N THR A 189 -3.73 -17.31 0.99
CA THR A 189 -3.67 -15.89 1.38
C THR A 189 -3.34 -15.00 0.18
N PHE A 190 -2.38 -15.41 -0.65
CA PHE A 190 -1.96 -14.69 -1.86
C PHE A 190 -2.93 -14.93 -3.02
N GLN A 191 -3.40 -16.17 -3.23
CA GLN A 191 -4.42 -16.46 -4.26
C GLN A 191 -5.66 -15.55 -4.13
N ALA A 192 -6.11 -15.30 -2.90
CA ALA A 192 -7.22 -14.41 -2.59
C ALA A 192 -6.97 -12.93 -2.98
N ALA A 193 -5.71 -12.52 -3.13
CA ALA A 193 -5.30 -11.18 -3.53
C ALA A 193 -4.80 -11.10 -4.99
N GLU A 194 -4.60 -12.25 -5.64
CA GLU A 194 -3.88 -12.39 -6.92
C GLU A 194 -4.58 -11.64 -8.06
N GLU A 195 -5.91 -11.80 -8.20
CA GLU A 195 -6.70 -11.16 -9.26
C GLU A 195 -6.53 -9.63 -9.23
N TRP A 196 -6.71 -9.02 -8.05
CA TRP A 196 -6.57 -7.57 -7.92
C TRP A 196 -5.11 -7.12 -8.01
N SER A 197 -4.19 -7.91 -7.47
CA SER A 197 -2.76 -7.67 -7.56
C SER A 197 -2.29 -7.59 -9.01
N ASN A 198 -2.69 -8.56 -9.83
CA ASN A 198 -2.36 -8.59 -11.25
C ASN A 198 -3.00 -7.43 -11.99
N HIS A 199 -4.25 -7.08 -11.67
CA HIS A 199 -4.91 -5.91 -12.24
C HIS A 199 -4.15 -4.60 -11.97
N ILE A 200 -3.76 -4.34 -10.72
CA ILE A 200 -3.01 -3.11 -10.37
C ILE A 200 -1.66 -3.08 -11.10
N GLN A 201 -0.96 -4.21 -11.18
CA GLN A 201 0.31 -4.33 -11.88
C GLN A 201 0.16 -4.04 -13.39
N SER A 202 -0.85 -4.62 -14.05
CA SER A 202 -1.16 -4.35 -15.46
C SER A 202 -1.44 -2.87 -15.71
N VAL A 203 -2.32 -2.27 -14.90
CA VAL A 203 -2.62 -0.83 -15.01
C VAL A 203 -1.40 0.04 -14.74
N SER A 204 -0.51 -0.39 -13.84
CA SER A 204 0.70 0.36 -13.50
C SER A 204 1.64 0.46 -14.71
N ILE A 205 1.85 -0.63 -15.46
CA ILE A 205 2.70 -0.62 -16.66
C ILE A 205 1.97 -0.06 -17.90
N GLU A 206 0.64 -0.07 -17.92
CA GLU A 206 -0.16 0.61 -18.95
C GLU A 206 -0.10 2.14 -18.81
N LEU A 207 -0.16 2.66 -17.58
CA LEU A 207 -0.15 4.11 -17.34
C LEU A 207 1.25 4.72 -17.25
N TYR A 208 2.24 3.91 -16.88
CA TYR A 208 3.61 4.37 -16.61
C TYR A 208 4.61 3.53 -17.39
N SER A 209 5.18 4.11 -18.44
CA SER A 209 6.31 3.55 -19.18
C SER A 209 7.61 3.87 -18.43
N PRO A 210 8.28 2.88 -17.82
CA PRO A 210 9.48 3.12 -17.03
C PRO A 210 10.63 3.69 -17.88
N GLY A 211 11.40 4.61 -17.27
CA GLY A 211 12.65 5.11 -17.83
C GLY A 211 13.81 4.13 -17.67
N THR A 212 15.05 4.62 -17.81
CA THR A 212 16.24 3.78 -17.74
C THR A 212 16.47 3.19 -16.35
N ASN A 213 16.40 3.97 -15.28
CA ASN A 213 16.84 3.55 -13.95
C ASN A 213 15.72 2.94 -13.11
N LEU A 214 15.86 1.66 -12.74
CA LEU A 214 14.90 0.89 -11.96
C LEU A 214 15.55 0.26 -10.74
N THR A 215 14.76 -0.05 -9.71
CA THR A 215 15.27 -0.71 -8.50
C THR A 215 14.44 -1.93 -8.19
N VAL A 216 15.11 -3.03 -7.83
CA VAL A 216 14.49 -4.21 -7.23
C VAL A 216 14.86 -4.28 -5.75
N ASP A 217 13.86 -4.37 -4.89
CA ASP A 217 14.05 -4.52 -3.44
C ASP A 217 12.83 -5.21 -2.78
N GLU A 218 12.93 -5.51 -1.49
CA GLU A 218 11.81 -5.99 -0.70
C GLU A 218 10.95 -4.90 -0.04
N CYS A 219 9.66 -5.15 0.01
CA CYS A 219 8.65 -4.39 0.74
C CYS A 219 8.01 -5.29 1.82
N MET A 220 7.67 -4.70 2.97
CA MET A 220 7.00 -5.39 4.09
C MET A 220 5.56 -4.91 4.28
N ILE A 221 4.61 -5.84 4.35
CA ILE A 221 3.20 -5.58 4.66
C ILE A 221 2.93 -5.95 6.12
N PRO A 222 2.71 -4.98 7.04
CA PRO A 222 2.53 -5.26 8.46
C PRO A 222 1.35 -6.20 8.72
N PHE A 223 1.63 -7.34 9.36
CA PHE A 223 0.59 -8.28 9.81
C PHE A 223 1.08 -9.09 11.01
N THR A 224 0.31 -9.06 12.10
CA THR A 224 0.62 -9.77 13.36
C THR A 224 -0.43 -10.82 13.73
N GLY A 225 -1.36 -11.11 12.80
CA GLY A 225 -2.31 -12.21 12.95
C GLY A 225 -1.66 -13.58 12.67
N ARG A 226 -2.42 -14.65 12.89
CA ARG A 226 -1.94 -16.01 12.59
C ARG A 226 -1.93 -16.22 11.08
N SER A 227 -0.75 -16.49 10.52
CA SER A 227 -0.55 -16.85 9.12
C SER A 227 0.77 -17.62 9.02
N LYS A 228 0.83 -18.62 8.13
CA LYS A 228 2.07 -19.36 7.87
C LYS A 228 3.01 -18.59 6.95
N GLU A 229 2.47 -17.63 6.20
CA GLU A 229 3.17 -16.87 5.15
C GLU A 229 3.92 -15.64 5.68
N THR A 230 3.65 -15.18 6.92
CA THR A 230 4.31 -13.99 7.50
C THR A 230 5.78 -14.23 7.80
N THR A 231 6.66 -13.43 7.23
CA THR A 231 8.11 -13.36 7.50
C THR A 231 8.48 -12.43 8.64
N VAL A 232 9.65 -12.70 9.24
CA VAL A 232 10.33 -11.76 10.12
C VAL A 232 11.59 -11.26 9.41
N VAL A 233 11.66 -9.95 9.18
CA VAL A 233 12.85 -9.28 8.61
C VAL A 233 13.42 -8.36 9.68
N LYS A 234 14.56 -8.77 10.26
CA LYS A 234 15.25 -7.99 11.29
C LYS A 234 15.68 -6.64 10.70
N ASN A 235 15.71 -5.60 11.55
CA ASN A 235 16.15 -4.23 11.21
C ASN A 235 15.24 -3.40 10.27
N LYS A 236 14.08 -3.92 9.81
CA LYS A 236 13.05 -3.07 9.17
C LYS A 236 12.16 -2.42 10.26
N PRO A 237 11.62 -1.20 10.03
CA PRO A 237 10.69 -0.54 10.97
C PRO A 237 9.46 -1.40 11.29
N THR A 238 8.98 -2.17 10.31
CA THR A 238 7.98 -3.21 10.49
C THR A 238 8.66 -4.58 10.30
N PRO A 239 9.11 -5.23 11.38
CA PRO A 239 9.88 -6.46 11.25
C PRO A 239 9.01 -7.70 10.98
N VAL A 240 7.69 -7.65 11.21
CA VAL A 240 6.81 -8.82 11.08
C VAL A 240 5.66 -8.53 10.11
N GLY A 241 5.51 -9.37 9.09
CA GLY A 241 4.48 -9.20 8.07
C GLY A 241 4.69 -10.07 6.83
N PHE A 242 3.93 -9.81 5.77
CA PHE A 242 4.19 -10.44 4.47
C PHE A 242 5.34 -9.71 3.78
N LYS A 243 6.27 -10.47 3.21
CA LYS A 243 7.33 -9.94 2.36
C LYS A 243 6.87 -9.96 0.91
N VAL A 244 7.22 -8.92 0.16
CA VAL A 244 6.91 -8.77 -1.26
C VAL A 244 8.16 -8.27 -1.97
N TRP A 245 8.48 -8.82 -3.14
CA TRP A 245 9.56 -8.33 -3.98
C TRP A 245 9.01 -7.35 -4.99
N VAL A 246 9.61 -6.16 -5.12
CA VAL A 246 9.05 -5.06 -5.90
C VAL A 246 10.09 -4.52 -6.86
N ILE A 247 9.69 -4.26 -8.11
CA ILE A 247 10.42 -3.39 -9.04
C ILE A 247 9.73 -2.03 -9.13
N ALA A 248 10.48 -0.95 -8.93
CA ALA A 248 9.94 0.40 -8.80
C ALA A 248 10.80 1.48 -9.45
N GLN A 249 10.16 2.61 -9.77
CA GLN A 249 10.82 3.83 -10.20
C GLN A 249 10.29 5.03 -9.42
N GLN A 250 11.16 5.78 -8.73
CA GLN A 250 10.80 7.00 -8.00
C GLN A 250 9.60 6.87 -7.04
N GLY A 251 9.41 5.71 -6.40
CA GLY A 251 8.30 5.41 -5.50
C GLY A 251 7.07 4.79 -6.16
N PHE A 252 6.99 4.78 -7.49
CA PHE A 252 5.93 4.12 -8.26
C PHE A 252 6.22 2.62 -8.36
N PHE A 253 5.30 1.79 -7.87
CA PHE A 253 5.44 0.32 -7.91
C PHE A 253 4.95 -0.19 -9.27
N LEU A 254 5.85 -0.81 -10.05
CA LEU A 254 5.54 -1.26 -11.41
C LEU A 254 4.99 -2.69 -11.40
N GLN A 255 5.75 -3.62 -10.82
CA GLN A 255 5.44 -5.03 -10.70
C GLN A 255 5.95 -5.55 -9.36
N TRP A 256 5.38 -6.64 -8.87
CA TRP A 256 5.81 -7.31 -7.66
C TRP A 256 5.50 -8.80 -7.64
N LEU A 257 6.19 -9.54 -6.77
CA LEU A 257 5.99 -10.96 -6.52
C LEU A 257 5.80 -11.21 -5.03
N TRP A 258 4.83 -12.05 -4.67
CA TRP A 258 4.65 -12.51 -3.29
C TRP A 258 5.82 -13.37 -2.85
N HIS A 259 6.30 -13.18 -1.62
CA HIS A 259 7.26 -14.09 -1.04
C HIS A 259 6.56 -15.27 -0.38
N VAL A 260 6.81 -16.48 -0.90
CA VAL A 260 6.29 -17.75 -0.35
C VAL A 260 7.37 -18.43 0.48
N LYS A 261 7.05 -18.75 1.74
CA LYS A 261 7.93 -19.51 2.62
C LYS A 261 7.81 -21.01 2.31
N ALA A 262 8.91 -21.64 1.90
CA ALA A 262 9.06 -23.09 1.82
C ALA A 262 8.25 -23.86 0.74
N SER A 263 8.26 -23.41 -0.52
CA SER A 263 8.04 -24.31 -1.68
C SER A 263 9.33 -24.34 -2.54
N PRO A 264 9.76 -25.49 -3.09
CA PRO A 264 10.99 -25.60 -3.88
C PRO A 264 10.92 -24.68 -5.10
N TYR A 265 11.79 -23.67 -5.16
CA TYR A 265 11.76 -22.70 -6.23
C TYR A 265 12.85 -22.99 -7.27
N LYS A 266 12.41 -23.08 -8.54
CA LYS A 266 13.22 -23.21 -9.77
C LYS A 266 14.19 -22.05 -9.90
N ALA A 267 15.50 -22.32 -9.94
CA ALA A 267 16.40 -21.43 -10.67
C ALA A 267 15.88 -21.37 -12.11
N VAL A 268 15.46 -20.19 -12.58
CA VAL A 268 15.07 -20.05 -13.98
C VAL A 268 16.32 -20.19 -14.84
N ILE A 269 16.37 -21.31 -15.56
CA ILE A 269 17.15 -21.41 -16.78
C ILE A 269 16.53 -20.39 -17.73
N VAL A 270 17.21 -19.25 -17.89
CA VAL A 270 16.89 -18.35 -18.98
C VAL A 270 17.53 -18.96 -20.22
N GLU A 271 16.75 -19.64 -21.06
CA GLU A 271 17.23 -20.01 -22.39
C GLU A 271 17.53 -18.72 -23.16
N LEU A 272 18.82 -18.45 -23.36
CA LEU A 272 19.30 -17.30 -24.10
C LEU A 272 19.17 -17.57 -25.60
N PRO A 273 18.88 -16.54 -26.43
CA PRO A 273 19.00 -16.67 -27.88
C PRO A 273 20.47 -16.89 -28.26
N THR A 274 20.75 -18.02 -28.92
CA THR A 274 22.00 -18.44 -29.59
C THR A 274 23.36 -18.17 -28.88
N PRO A 275 24.12 -19.22 -28.52
CA PRO A 275 25.39 -19.09 -27.80
C PRO A 275 26.52 -18.51 -28.67
N THR A 276 27.27 -17.53 -28.15
CA THR A 276 28.61 -17.18 -28.67
C THR A 276 29.68 -18.03 -28.00
N PRO A 277 30.53 -18.75 -28.75
CA PRO A 277 31.59 -19.57 -28.17
C PRO A 277 32.71 -18.69 -27.56
N TYR A 278 33.14 -19.02 -26.33
CA TYR A 278 34.41 -18.55 -25.77
C TYR A 278 35.27 -19.75 -25.36
N GLY A 279 36.46 -19.86 -25.94
CA GLY A 279 37.58 -20.65 -25.40
C GLY A 279 37.73 -22.08 -25.93
N LYS A 280 39.00 -22.48 -26.14
CA LYS A 280 39.45 -23.78 -26.63
C LYS A 280 39.23 -24.88 -25.59
N LYS A 281 37.99 -25.39 -25.51
CA LYS A 281 37.56 -26.77 -25.17
C LYS A 281 36.05 -26.73 -24.93
N GLY A 282 35.31 -26.89 -26.02
CA GLY A 282 33.85 -26.91 -26.13
C GLY A 282 33.05 -27.36 -24.90
N LYS A 283 32.72 -26.42 -24.02
CA LYS A 283 31.50 -26.47 -23.21
C LYS A 283 30.73 -25.18 -23.41
N LEU A 284 29.57 -25.30 -24.05
CA LEU A 284 28.54 -24.27 -24.11
C LEU A 284 28.08 -23.98 -22.68
N ARG A 285 28.30 -22.77 -22.15
CA ARG A 285 27.57 -22.30 -20.96
C ARG A 285 26.39 -21.48 -21.45
N THR A 286 25.25 -22.15 -21.65
CA THR A 286 23.94 -21.52 -21.93
C THR A 286 23.20 -21.12 -20.66
N GLU A 287 23.73 -21.46 -19.48
CA GLU A 287 23.02 -21.30 -18.21
C GLU A 287 23.93 -20.65 -17.16
N ILE A 288 23.45 -19.55 -16.56
CA ILE A 288 24.06 -18.94 -15.39
C ILE A 288 23.23 -19.38 -14.17
N PRO A 289 23.76 -20.25 -13.30
CA PRO A 289 23.01 -20.71 -12.14
C PRO A 289 22.82 -19.53 -11.16
N LEU A 290 21.56 -19.20 -10.90
CA LEU A 290 21.16 -18.21 -9.90
C LEU A 290 20.46 -18.90 -8.75
N ASN A 291 20.62 -18.36 -7.54
CA ASN A 291 19.76 -18.76 -6.44
C ASN A 291 18.36 -18.11 -6.57
N ASN A 292 17.41 -18.60 -5.76
CA ASN A 292 16.02 -18.19 -5.79
C ASN A 292 15.86 -16.67 -5.61
N THR A 293 16.58 -16.09 -4.66
CA THR A 293 16.55 -14.66 -4.37
C THR A 293 17.00 -13.83 -5.58
N GLN A 294 18.06 -14.24 -6.25
CA GLN A 294 18.61 -13.51 -7.41
C GLN A 294 17.71 -13.58 -8.63
N SER A 295 17.07 -14.73 -8.84
CA SER A 295 16.16 -14.92 -9.97
C SER A 295 14.96 -13.97 -9.96
N VAL A 296 14.54 -13.49 -8.78
CA VAL A 296 13.45 -12.51 -8.62
C VAL A 296 13.69 -11.28 -9.47
N VAL A 297 14.94 -10.80 -9.55
CA VAL A 297 15.32 -9.63 -10.35
C VAL A 297 15.00 -9.86 -11.83
N VAL A 298 15.37 -11.03 -12.34
CA VAL A 298 15.11 -11.43 -13.73
C VAL A 298 13.63 -11.56 -14.01
N HIS A 299 12.85 -12.17 -13.11
CA HIS A 299 11.41 -12.32 -13.28
C HIS A 299 10.67 -10.99 -13.31
N LEU A 300 11.00 -10.09 -12.38
CA LEU A 300 10.39 -8.77 -12.34
C LEU A 300 10.70 -7.96 -13.61
N LEU A 301 11.91 -8.09 -14.15
CA LEU A 301 12.28 -7.47 -15.44
C LEU A 301 11.54 -8.07 -16.62
N LYS A 302 11.43 -9.40 -16.71
CA LYS A 302 10.70 -10.08 -17.80
C LYS A 302 9.22 -9.71 -17.87
N ARG A 303 8.65 -9.21 -16.77
CA ARG A 303 7.27 -8.70 -16.70
C ARG A 303 7.13 -7.25 -17.16
N LEU A 304 8.22 -6.58 -17.51
CA LEU A 304 8.22 -5.26 -18.12
C LEU A 304 8.37 -5.36 -19.64
N SER A 305 8.28 -4.22 -20.34
CA SER A 305 8.57 -4.15 -21.78
C SER A 305 9.99 -4.60 -22.10
N THR A 306 10.26 -4.97 -23.35
CA THR A 306 11.59 -5.38 -23.86
C THR A 306 12.61 -4.23 -23.95
N GLN A 307 12.38 -3.13 -23.23
CA GLN A 307 13.27 -1.99 -23.20
C GLN A 307 14.49 -2.28 -22.33
N THR A 308 15.62 -1.70 -22.72
CA THR A 308 16.85 -1.74 -21.93
C THR A 308 16.72 -0.83 -20.69
N HIS A 309 17.15 -1.36 -19.55
CA HIS A 309 17.08 -0.71 -18.24
C HIS A 309 18.42 -0.84 -17.50
N HIS A 310 18.69 0.10 -16.60
CA HIS A 310 19.73 0.04 -15.58
C HIS A 310 19.09 -0.33 -14.24
N VAL A 311 19.38 -1.54 -13.75
CA VAL A 311 18.78 -2.05 -12.52
C VAL A 311 19.71 -1.89 -11.34
N PHE A 312 19.17 -1.28 -10.29
CA PHE A 312 19.82 -1.12 -9.00
C PHE A 312 19.30 -2.16 -8.02
N THR A 313 20.21 -2.87 -7.35
CA THR A 313 19.86 -3.94 -6.40
C THR A 313 20.68 -3.87 -5.13
N ASP A 314 20.09 -4.26 -3.99
CA ASP A 314 20.86 -4.42 -2.76
C ASP A 314 21.76 -5.66 -2.83
N ASN A 315 22.70 -5.72 -1.89
CA ASN A 315 23.60 -6.84 -1.60
C ASN A 315 22.91 -8.19 -1.35
N LEU A 316 21.58 -8.21 -1.17
CA LEU A 316 20.77 -9.42 -1.11
C LEU A 316 20.72 -10.14 -2.47
N PHE A 317 20.80 -9.39 -3.58
CA PHE A 317 20.67 -9.92 -4.94
C PHE A 317 22.01 -9.95 -5.68
N SER A 318 22.88 -8.98 -5.44
CA SER A 318 24.07 -8.76 -6.26
C SER A 318 25.05 -9.95 -6.25
N SER A 319 25.42 -10.41 -7.46
CA SER A 319 26.61 -11.25 -7.69
C SER A 319 27.13 -11.03 -9.11
N PRO A 320 28.40 -11.38 -9.40
CA PRO A 320 28.93 -11.32 -10.77
C PRO A 320 28.10 -12.16 -11.74
N GLN A 321 27.60 -13.32 -11.32
CA GLN A 321 26.74 -14.20 -12.12
C GLN A 321 25.44 -13.50 -12.53
N LEU A 322 24.68 -12.94 -11.58
CA LEU A 322 23.45 -12.21 -11.90
C LEU A 322 23.71 -11.06 -12.87
N PHE A 323 24.81 -10.33 -12.67
CA PHE A 323 25.10 -9.14 -13.46
C PHE A 323 25.50 -9.48 -14.91
N ARG A 324 26.24 -10.58 -15.12
CA ARG A 324 26.45 -11.15 -16.45
C ARG A 324 25.13 -11.52 -17.12
N LEU A 325 24.24 -12.21 -16.41
CA LEU A 325 22.96 -12.61 -16.97
C LEU A 325 22.13 -11.39 -17.37
N LEU A 326 22.02 -10.38 -16.50
CA LEU A 326 21.31 -9.15 -16.82
C LEU A 326 21.90 -8.46 -18.06
N ARG A 327 23.23 -8.42 -18.18
CA ARG A 327 23.91 -7.89 -19.37
C ARG A 327 23.57 -8.68 -20.63
N GLN A 328 23.57 -10.02 -20.56
CA GLN A 328 23.17 -10.89 -21.67
C GLN A 328 21.70 -10.71 -22.06
N LEU A 329 20.85 -10.37 -21.11
CA LEU A 329 19.44 -10.00 -21.34
C LEU A 329 19.25 -8.55 -21.81
N GLY A 330 20.33 -7.81 -22.05
CA GLY A 330 20.27 -6.45 -22.56
C GLY A 330 19.97 -5.38 -21.50
N HIS A 331 20.25 -5.68 -20.22
CA HIS A 331 20.10 -4.75 -19.10
C HIS A 331 21.43 -4.44 -18.42
N GLY A 332 21.61 -3.18 -18.03
CA GLY A 332 22.69 -2.78 -17.12
C GLY A 332 22.33 -3.08 -15.67
N ALA A 333 23.33 -3.29 -14.82
CA ALA A 333 23.14 -3.59 -13.40
C ALA A 333 24.17 -2.85 -12.54
N THR A 334 23.76 -2.41 -11.36
CA THR A 334 24.66 -1.84 -10.34
C THR A 334 24.13 -2.14 -8.95
N GLY A 335 24.98 -2.65 -8.08
CA GLY A 335 24.53 -3.09 -6.76
C GLY A 335 25.65 -3.07 -5.74
N THR A 336 25.30 -2.98 -4.47
CA THR A 336 26.27 -3.26 -3.40
C THR A 336 26.51 -4.76 -3.31
N ALA A 337 27.69 -5.17 -2.85
CA ALA A 337 28.10 -6.57 -2.84
C ALA A 337 28.52 -7.05 -1.45
N ARG A 338 28.28 -8.34 -1.17
CA ARG A 338 28.78 -9.01 0.04
C ARG A 338 30.12 -9.71 -0.26
N PRO A 339 30.99 -9.89 0.76
CA PRO A 339 32.25 -10.61 0.59
C PRO A 339 32.10 -12.03 0.02
N ASN A 340 30.96 -12.68 0.28
CA ASN A 340 30.71 -14.07 -0.11
C ASN A 340 29.82 -14.22 -1.36
N CYS A 341 29.55 -13.14 -2.10
CA CYS A 341 28.67 -13.20 -3.28
C CYS A 341 29.39 -13.64 -4.58
N GLY A 342 30.54 -14.29 -4.48
CA GLY A 342 31.33 -14.73 -5.65
C GLY A 342 32.28 -13.68 -6.23
N ILE A 343 32.60 -12.63 -5.48
CA ILE A 343 33.67 -11.68 -5.80
C ILE A 343 35.06 -12.31 -5.63
N THR A 344 36.12 -11.68 -6.14
CA THR A 344 37.48 -12.20 -5.99
C THR A 344 37.93 -12.28 -4.53
N THR A 345 38.86 -13.19 -4.24
CA THR A 345 39.48 -13.33 -2.92
C THR A 345 40.13 -12.04 -2.46
N GLU A 346 40.69 -11.26 -3.39
CA GLU A 346 41.29 -9.97 -3.10
C GLU A 346 40.24 -8.93 -2.65
N MET A 347 39.11 -8.80 -3.34
CA MET A 347 38.01 -7.92 -2.91
C MET A 347 37.42 -8.32 -1.56
N LYS A 348 37.28 -9.63 -1.35
CA LYS A 348 36.87 -10.19 -0.07
C LYS A 348 37.85 -9.82 1.03
N HIS A 349 39.15 -10.03 0.80
CA HIS A 349 40.21 -9.69 1.73
C HIS A 349 40.19 -8.19 2.06
N ILE A 350 40.16 -7.30 1.05
CA ILE A 350 40.07 -5.84 1.23
C ILE A 350 38.91 -5.49 2.19
N LYS A 351 37.73 -6.06 1.99
CA LYS A 351 36.55 -5.77 2.81
C LYS A 351 36.66 -6.30 4.24
N GLU A 352 37.25 -7.48 4.43
CA GLU A 352 37.41 -8.13 5.74
C GLU A 352 38.54 -7.49 6.55
N THR A 353 39.66 -7.17 5.91
CA THR A 353 40.84 -6.58 6.56
C THR A 353 40.84 -5.05 6.57
N GLY A 354 39.87 -4.38 5.95
CA GLY A 354 39.74 -2.92 5.98
C GLY A 354 39.55 -2.29 7.37
N LYS A 355 39.47 -3.12 8.42
CA LYS A 355 39.45 -2.74 9.84
C LYS A 355 40.64 -3.29 10.63
N ALA A 356 41.48 -4.12 10.02
CA ALA A 356 42.59 -4.80 10.66
C ALA A 356 43.89 -3.97 10.52
N PRO A 357 44.84 -4.05 11.48
CA PRO A 357 46.11 -3.31 11.41
C PRO A 357 47.02 -3.72 10.25
N ASP A 358 46.81 -4.91 9.69
CA ASP A 358 47.60 -5.61 8.66
C ASP A 358 46.91 -5.70 7.29
N GLY A 359 45.74 -5.07 7.13
CA GLY A 359 44.96 -5.11 5.89
C GLY A 359 45.43 -4.15 4.80
N ILE A 360 44.94 -4.37 3.57
CA ILE A 360 45.09 -3.40 2.47
C ILE A 360 44.44 -2.07 2.88
N ALA A 361 45.29 -1.05 3.12
CA ALA A 361 44.89 0.22 3.69
C ALA A 361 44.47 1.23 2.62
N LEU A 362 43.22 1.13 2.15
CA LEU A 362 42.63 2.17 1.29
C LEU A 362 42.44 3.47 2.08
N GLN A 363 42.88 4.58 1.50
CA GLN A 363 42.67 5.94 2.00
C GLN A 363 41.22 6.38 1.80
N TYR A 364 40.78 7.37 2.59
CA TYR A 364 39.45 7.95 2.41
C TYR A 364 39.25 8.44 0.96
N ASN A 365 38.14 8.02 0.37
CA ASN A 365 37.73 8.27 -1.01
C ASN A 365 38.57 7.56 -2.09
N GLU A 366 39.46 6.64 -1.71
CA GLU A 366 40.18 5.78 -2.63
C GLU A 366 39.29 4.67 -3.17
N VAL A 367 39.60 4.22 -4.38
CA VAL A 367 38.88 3.15 -5.09
C VAL A 367 39.87 2.10 -5.56
N TYR A 368 39.53 0.83 -5.36
CA TYR A 368 40.22 -0.32 -5.90
C TYR A 368 39.29 -1.06 -6.88
N LEU A 369 39.82 -1.46 -8.03
CA LEU A 369 39.06 -1.94 -9.18
C LEU A 369 39.59 -3.28 -9.64
N ILE A 370 38.73 -4.28 -9.78
CA ILE A 370 39.08 -5.57 -10.40
C ILE A 370 37.99 -5.92 -11.42
N PRO A 371 38.28 -5.84 -12.72
CA PRO A 371 37.42 -6.39 -13.75
C PRO A 371 37.38 -7.92 -13.66
N THR A 372 36.22 -8.51 -13.94
CA THR A 372 36.13 -9.96 -14.12
C THR A 372 36.90 -10.41 -15.37
N GLN A 373 37.29 -11.69 -15.44
CA GLN A 373 38.12 -12.21 -16.53
C GLN A 373 37.49 -12.02 -17.92
N ASP A 374 36.16 -12.04 -18.00
CA ASP A 374 35.38 -11.79 -19.22
C ASP A 374 35.17 -10.30 -19.53
N LYS A 375 35.70 -9.40 -18.70
CA LYS A 375 35.61 -7.93 -18.82
C LYS A 375 34.20 -7.36 -18.70
N GLN A 376 33.20 -8.18 -18.36
CA GLN A 376 31.77 -7.79 -18.42
C GLN A 376 31.24 -7.14 -17.14
N VAL A 377 31.85 -7.45 -16.00
CA VAL A 377 31.47 -6.95 -14.67
C VAL A 377 32.70 -6.35 -14.01
N ILE A 378 32.54 -5.18 -13.38
CA ILE A 378 33.58 -4.57 -12.57
C ILE A 378 33.28 -4.74 -11.08
N GLN A 379 34.29 -5.15 -10.31
CA GLN A 379 34.26 -5.20 -8.85
C GLN A 379 34.96 -3.95 -8.31
N ILE A 380 34.28 -3.22 -7.43
CA ILE A 380 34.72 -1.91 -6.98
C ILE A 380 34.73 -1.89 -5.45
N ALA A 381 35.89 -1.69 -4.84
CA ALA A 381 35.98 -1.35 -3.44
C ALA A 381 36.20 0.16 -3.29
N TRP A 382 35.32 0.83 -2.55
CA TRP A 382 35.45 2.25 -2.24
C TRP A 382 35.53 2.47 -0.74
N LYS A 383 36.54 3.22 -0.28
CA LYS A 383 36.68 3.59 1.12
C LYS A 383 35.94 4.89 1.40
N ASP A 384 34.82 4.82 2.10
CA ASP A 384 34.17 5.97 2.75
C ASP A 384 34.44 5.91 4.27
N SER A 385 33.41 5.99 5.11
CA SER A 385 33.53 5.71 6.55
C SER A 385 33.90 4.26 6.84
N SER A 386 33.58 3.36 5.91
CA SER A 386 34.02 1.98 5.84
C SER A 386 34.17 1.59 4.38
N ILE A 387 34.81 0.45 4.11
CA ILE A 387 34.90 -0.08 2.75
C ILE A 387 33.50 -0.50 2.31
N VAL A 388 33.07 -0.03 1.14
CA VAL A 388 31.84 -0.43 0.47
C VAL A 388 32.24 -1.16 -0.81
N LEU A 389 31.64 -2.33 -1.04
CA LEU A 389 31.85 -3.09 -2.26
C LEU A 389 30.67 -2.85 -3.20
N PHE A 390 30.96 -2.63 -4.47
CA PHE A 390 29.98 -2.57 -5.54
C PHE A 390 30.33 -3.56 -6.64
N LEU A 391 29.29 -3.98 -7.35
CA LEU A 391 29.38 -4.57 -8.68
C LEU A 391 28.71 -3.61 -9.66
N SER A 392 29.21 -3.55 -10.88
CA SER A 392 28.54 -2.85 -11.97
C SER A 392 28.83 -3.50 -13.32
N THR A 393 27.87 -3.40 -14.24
CA THR A 393 28.09 -3.68 -15.67
C THR A 393 28.17 -2.40 -16.50
N VAL A 394 27.91 -1.23 -15.90
CA VAL A 394 27.74 0.05 -16.60
C VAL A 394 28.83 1.04 -16.20
N LEU A 395 29.09 1.20 -14.90
CA LEU A 395 29.94 2.25 -14.35
C LEU A 395 31.31 1.66 -14.03
N SER A 396 32.38 2.21 -14.60
CA SER A 396 33.72 1.65 -14.43
C SER A 396 34.31 1.92 -13.05
N GLY A 397 33.87 3.00 -12.38
CA GLY A 397 34.44 3.42 -11.10
C GLY A 397 35.83 4.05 -11.23
N ALA A 398 36.27 4.32 -12.47
CA ALA A 398 37.57 4.90 -12.79
C ALA A 398 37.84 6.20 -12.02
N PRO A 399 39.12 6.58 -11.81
CA PRO A 399 39.47 7.78 -11.04
C PRO A 399 38.84 9.09 -11.55
N HIS A 400 38.53 9.18 -12.84
CA HIS A 400 37.88 10.33 -13.46
C HIS A 400 36.34 10.30 -13.36
N GLU A 401 35.73 9.12 -13.11
CA GLU A 401 34.29 8.98 -12.87
C GLU A 401 33.98 9.39 -11.42
N ARG A 402 33.88 10.70 -11.20
CA ARG A 402 33.59 11.30 -9.90
C ARG A 402 32.41 12.25 -9.99
N THR A 403 31.52 12.17 -9.00
CA THR A 403 30.34 13.03 -8.87
C THR A 403 30.40 13.80 -7.55
N PRO A 404 30.32 15.15 -7.57
CA PRO A 404 30.27 15.94 -6.35
C PRO A 404 29.02 15.62 -5.52
N LYS A 405 29.21 15.20 -4.27
CA LYS A 405 28.12 14.98 -3.31
C LYS A 405 28.46 15.63 -1.97
N LYS A 406 27.45 16.16 -1.28
CA LYS A 406 27.59 16.63 0.10
C LYS A 406 27.81 15.42 1.02
N ARG A 407 28.95 15.38 1.72
CA ARG A 407 29.32 14.30 2.63
C ARG A 407 29.44 14.84 4.05
N LYS A 408 29.02 14.03 5.02
CA LYS A 408 29.27 14.27 6.44
C LYS A 408 30.66 13.70 6.78
N LYS A 409 31.42 14.43 7.59
CA LYS A 409 32.67 13.93 8.14
C LYS A 409 32.43 12.61 8.89
N PRO A 410 33.10 11.51 8.53
CA PRO A 410 33.01 10.26 9.27
C PRO A 410 33.32 10.48 10.75
N ALA A 411 32.62 9.75 11.63
CA ALA A 411 32.94 9.74 13.06
C ALA A 411 34.39 9.25 13.24
N LYS A 412 35.11 9.78 14.25
CA LYS A 412 36.48 9.33 14.61
C LYS A 412 36.47 7.84 14.97
N ARG A 413 36.65 6.99 13.97
CA ARG A 413 36.76 5.53 14.09
C ARG A 413 37.89 5.15 13.14
N GLY A 414 39.04 4.79 13.69
CA GLY A 414 40.22 4.50 12.88
C GLY A 414 41.53 4.95 13.51
N THR A 415 42.61 4.78 12.77
CA THR A 415 43.96 5.13 13.18
C THR A 415 44.16 6.65 13.30
N LYS A 416 45.24 7.09 13.96
CA LYS A 416 45.65 8.50 14.00
C LYS A 416 45.85 9.08 12.59
N ALA A 417 46.42 8.27 11.68
CA ALA A 417 46.63 8.63 10.29
C ALA A 417 45.30 8.85 9.52
N GLU A 418 44.32 7.95 9.67
CA GLU A 418 42.99 8.11 9.08
C GLU A 418 42.30 9.39 9.61
N SER A 419 42.43 9.66 10.91
CA SER A 419 41.85 10.86 11.53
C SER A 419 42.47 12.15 11.00
N GLN A 420 43.79 12.19 10.83
CA GLN A 420 44.49 13.33 10.23
C GLN A 420 44.09 13.52 8.76
N ARG A 421 43.99 12.42 7.99
CA ARG A 421 43.56 12.48 6.59
C ARG A 421 42.13 13.02 6.47
N LEU A 422 41.21 12.57 7.30
CA LEU A 422 39.84 13.10 7.35
C LEU A 422 39.81 14.59 7.74
N GLN A 423 40.70 15.05 8.62
CA GLN A 423 40.83 16.48 8.93
C GLN A 423 41.30 17.27 7.71
N GLN A 424 42.29 16.78 6.96
CA GLN A 424 42.77 17.41 5.73
C GLN A 424 41.66 17.46 4.66
N VAL A 425 40.98 16.34 4.42
CA VAL A 425 39.92 16.25 3.39
C VAL A 425 38.76 17.18 3.72
N PHE A 426 38.29 17.20 4.97
CA PHE A 426 37.15 18.02 5.38
C PHE A 426 37.54 19.45 5.80
N ASN A 427 38.83 19.76 5.92
CA ASN A 427 39.36 21.05 6.38
C ASN A 427 38.72 21.56 7.70
N GLY A 428 38.49 20.65 8.65
CA GLY A 428 37.82 20.97 9.91
C GLY A 428 36.29 20.96 9.87
N ASP A 429 35.66 21.05 8.70
CA ASP A 429 34.21 21.12 8.56
C ASP A 429 33.50 19.80 8.93
N SER A 430 32.25 19.92 9.39
CA SER A 430 31.38 18.77 9.65
C SER A 430 30.76 18.20 8.36
N PHE A 431 30.67 19.01 7.30
CA PHE A 431 30.19 18.63 5.98
C PHE A 431 31.03 19.26 4.88
N LYS A 432 31.25 18.54 3.77
CA LYS A 432 31.95 19.08 2.59
C LYS A 432 31.40 18.47 1.32
N ILE A 433 31.45 19.22 0.21
CA ILE A 433 31.21 18.67 -1.12
C ILE A 433 32.48 17.95 -1.56
N ILE A 434 32.37 16.64 -1.77
CA ILE A 434 33.50 15.78 -2.14
C ILE A 434 33.13 15.05 -3.44
N PRO A 435 34.00 15.06 -4.47
CA PRO A 435 33.83 14.20 -5.64
C PRO A 435 34.01 12.74 -5.22
N ILE A 436 32.92 12.00 -5.12
CA ILE A 436 32.92 10.56 -4.79
C ILE A 436 32.79 9.74 -6.08
N PRO A 437 33.07 8.43 -6.08
CA PRO A 437 32.88 7.59 -7.26
C PRO A 437 31.45 7.69 -7.80
N THR A 438 31.31 7.87 -9.11
CA THR A 438 29.99 8.02 -9.74
C THR A 438 29.08 6.81 -9.48
N VAL A 439 29.64 5.60 -9.41
CA VAL A 439 28.91 4.39 -9.00
C VAL A 439 28.25 4.53 -7.62
N ALA A 440 28.96 5.10 -6.64
CA ALA A 440 28.42 5.31 -5.30
C ALA A 440 27.39 6.46 -5.29
N ALA A 441 27.61 7.50 -6.09
CA ALA A 441 26.66 8.60 -6.22
C ALA A 441 25.33 8.13 -6.83
N GLN A 442 25.38 7.46 -7.99
CA GLN A 442 24.19 6.96 -8.68
C GLN A 442 23.47 5.89 -7.86
N TYR A 443 24.20 4.95 -7.24
CA TYR A 443 23.57 3.95 -6.37
C TYR A 443 22.75 4.60 -5.25
N ASN A 444 23.28 5.62 -4.58
CA ASN A 444 22.55 6.31 -3.51
C ASN A 444 21.31 7.09 -4.02
N ASP A 445 21.35 7.60 -5.25
CA ASP A 445 20.24 8.35 -5.84
C ASP A 445 19.08 7.43 -6.28
N GLU A 446 19.41 6.23 -6.77
CA GLU A 446 18.48 5.31 -7.44
C GLU A 446 17.99 4.15 -6.55
N MET A 447 18.83 3.60 -5.67
CA MET A 447 18.49 2.39 -4.88
C MET A 447 17.24 2.56 -3.99
N ASN A 448 16.87 3.78 -3.61
CA ASN A 448 15.78 4.02 -2.67
C ASN A 448 14.38 4.10 -3.33
N HIS A 449 14.19 3.62 -4.55
CA HIS A 449 12.90 3.73 -5.24
C HIS A 449 11.77 2.96 -4.57
N VAL A 450 12.04 1.75 -4.07
CA VAL A 450 11.04 0.96 -3.32
C VAL A 450 10.75 1.61 -1.97
N ASP A 451 11.80 2.01 -1.24
CA ASP A 451 11.68 2.70 0.05
C ASP A 451 10.87 4.00 -0.05
N ARG A 452 11.01 4.77 -1.14
CA ARG A 452 10.20 5.98 -1.38
C ARG A 452 8.70 5.63 -1.46
N GLY A 453 8.34 4.51 -2.10
CA GLY A 453 6.95 4.05 -2.18
C GLY A 453 6.42 3.59 -0.82
N ASP A 454 7.23 2.86 -0.04
CA ASP A 454 6.91 2.50 1.34
C ASP A 454 6.70 3.74 2.22
N GLN A 455 7.58 4.72 2.11
CA GLN A 455 7.50 5.98 2.84
C GLN A 455 6.21 6.73 2.50
N ILE A 456 5.87 6.87 1.22
CA ILE A 456 4.64 7.52 0.75
C ILE A 456 3.40 6.88 1.39
N ARG A 457 3.31 5.55 1.38
CA ARG A 457 2.16 4.82 1.98
C ARG A 457 2.11 4.98 3.49
N SER A 458 3.26 4.91 4.17
CA SER A 458 3.36 4.91 5.64
C SER A 458 2.69 6.13 6.32
N TYR A 459 2.67 7.29 5.65
CA TYR A 459 2.11 8.53 6.18
C TYR A 459 0.59 8.50 6.42
N THR A 460 -0.15 7.63 5.74
CA THR A 460 -1.62 7.59 5.79
C THR A 460 -2.18 6.19 6.05
N THR A 461 -1.51 5.45 6.92
CA THR A 461 -1.88 4.08 7.32
C THR A 461 -2.81 4.06 8.55
N TYR A 462 -3.57 2.97 8.70
CA TYR A 462 -4.38 2.72 9.89
C TYR A 462 -3.50 2.61 11.15
N GLN A 463 -3.67 3.53 12.10
CA GLN A 463 -2.90 3.53 13.35
C GLN A 463 -3.57 2.75 14.50
N HIS A 464 -4.87 2.46 14.39
CA HIS A 464 -5.58 1.60 15.34
C HIS A 464 -5.52 0.13 14.91
N ARG A 465 -5.61 -0.78 15.88
CA ARG A 465 -5.59 -2.22 15.60
C ARG A 465 -6.83 -2.63 14.80
N PHE A 466 -6.65 -2.90 13.51
CA PHE A 466 -7.68 -3.46 12.63
C PHE A 466 -7.62 -5.00 12.70
N ARG A 467 -8.65 -5.64 13.27
CA ARG A 467 -8.72 -7.12 13.31
C ARG A 467 -9.23 -7.61 11.96
N ARG A 468 -8.35 -8.24 11.18
CA ARG A 468 -8.64 -8.76 9.84
C ARG A 468 -7.86 -10.05 9.57
N GLY A 469 -8.34 -10.84 8.62
CA GLY A 469 -7.64 -12.02 8.11
C GLY A 469 -6.39 -11.67 7.29
N PRO A 470 -5.54 -12.66 6.99
CA PRO A 470 -4.28 -12.45 6.28
C PRO A 470 -4.49 -11.89 4.87
N TRP A 471 -5.39 -12.46 4.08
CA TRP A 471 -5.71 -11.95 2.73
C TRP A 471 -6.29 -10.52 2.79
N GLN A 472 -7.15 -10.21 3.76
CA GLN A 472 -7.67 -8.84 3.95
C GLN A 472 -6.56 -7.83 4.26
N ALA A 473 -5.48 -8.25 4.91
CA ALA A 473 -4.33 -7.37 5.14
C ALA A 473 -3.61 -7.04 3.82
N LEU A 474 -3.48 -8.01 2.91
CA LEU A 474 -2.94 -7.76 1.57
C LEU A 474 -3.84 -6.81 0.77
N LEU A 475 -5.15 -7.07 0.73
CA LEU A 475 -6.10 -6.23 -0.02
C LEU A 475 -6.12 -4.78 0.48
N TRP A 476 -6.36 -4.58 1.78
CA TRP A 476 -6.75 -3.26 2.29
C TRP A 476 -5.62 -2.46 2.92
N SER A 477 -4.46 -3.08 3.19
CA SER A 477 -3.28 -2.38 3.72
C SER A 477 -2.12 -2.33 2.74
N PHE A 478 -2.17 -3.12 1.65
CA PHE A 478 -1.17 -3.08 0.62
C PHE A 478 -1.77 -2.71 -0.73
N LEU A 479 -2.64 -3.52 -1.33
CA LEU A 479 -3.15 -3.28 -2.68
C LEU A 479 -3.92 -1.95 -2.80
N LEU A 480 -4.85 -1.66 -1.88
CA LEU A 480 -5.55 -0.37 -1.84
C LEU A 480 -4.57 0.81 -1.68
N GLU A 481 -3.56 0.63 -0.83
CA GLU A 481 -2.56 1.67 -0.55
C GLU A 481 -1.62 1.90 -1.73
N VAL A 482 -1.25 0.83 -2.46
CA VAL A 482 -0.49 0.90 -3.71
C VAL A 482 -1.32 1.60 -4.79
N ALA A 483 -2.61 1.24 -4.97
CA ALA A 483 -3.50 1.91 -5.92
C ALA A 483 -3.61 3.42 -5.65
N LEU A 484 -3.76 3.81 -4.38
CA LEU A 484 -3.82 5.23 -3.98
C LEU A 484 -2.47 5.94 -4.14
N ALA A 485 -1.36 5.29 -3.81
CA ALA A 485 -0.03 5.85 -3.95
C ALA A 485 0.38 5.99 -5.43
N ASN A 486 0.17 4.97 -6.25
CA ASN A 486 0.48 5.00 -7.67
C ASN A 486 -0.37 6.07 -8.39
N SER A 487 -1.68 6.13 -8.15
CA SER A 487 -2.53 7.20 -8.71
C SER A 487 -2.11 8.61 -8.24
N PHE A 488 -1.71 8.76 -6.97
CA PHE A 488 -1.14 10.02 -6.46
C PHE A 488 0.18 10.40 -7.14
N ILE A 489 1.05 9.43 -7.41
CA ILE A 489 2.33 9.68 -8.07
C ILE A 489 2.09 10.08 -9.53
N LEU A 490 1.18 9.39 -10.23
CA LEU A 490 0.80 9.74 -11.60
C LEU A 490 0.36 11.20 -11.68
N GLN A 491 -0.62 11.64 -10.86
CA GLN A 491 -1.07 13.03 -10.89
C GLN A 491 0.02 14.04 -10.49
N LYS A 492 0.99 13.64 -9.65
CA LYS A 492 2.08 14.53 -9.23
C LYS A 492 3.13 14.70 -10.32
N LYS A 493 3.28 13.69 -11.17
CA LYS A 493 4.34 13.57 -12.19
C LYS A 493 3.87 13.98 -13.58
N THR A 494 2.57 14.20 -13.79
CA THR A 494 2.02 14.80 -15.00
C THR A 494 1.30 16.11 -14.69
N GLN A 495 1.22 17.01 -15.67
CA GLN A 495 0.38 18.22 -15.61
C GLN A 495 -0.93 18.03 -16.37
N GLN A 496 -1.15 16.84 -16.95
CA GLN A 496 -2.30 16.53 -17.80
C GLN A 496 -3.09 15.32 -17.27
N PRO A 497 -4.44 15.41 -17.20
CA PRO A 497 -5.22 16.62 -17.45
C PRO A 497 -4.98 17.69 -16.36
N ARG A 498 -5.40 18.94 -16.62
CA ARG A 498 -5.25 20.07 -15.69
C ARG A 498 -6.20 19.96 -14.49
N TRP A 499 -5.97 18.99 -13.62
CA TRP A 499 -6.63 18.90 -12.32
C TRP A 499 -6.13 19.98 -11.36
N LYS A 500 -6.90 20.20 -10.30
CA LYS A 500 -6.33 20.79 -9.08
C LYS A 500 -5.16 19.90 -8.62
N PRO A 501 -3.93 20.43 -8.48
CA PRO A 501 -2.79 19.63 -8.07
C PRO A 501 -2.91 19.23 -6.60
N TYR A 502 -2.57 17.97 -6.29
CA TYR A 502 -2.50 17.48 -4.92
C TYR A 502 -1.04 17.28 -4.51
N SER A 503 -0.60 17.97 -3.45
CA SER A 503 0.80 17.95 -3.00
C SER A 503 1.13 16.78 -2.06
N THR A 504 0.11 16.18 -1.43
CA THR A 504 0.25 15.10 -0.44
C THR A 504 -0.70 13.95 -0.73
N LEU A 505 -0.29 12.72 -0.37
CA LEU A 505 -1.15 11.54 -0.48
C LEU A 505 -2.43 11.68 0.36
N LYS A 506 -2.36 12.36 1.51
CA LYS A 506 -3.54 12.67 2.33
C LYS A 506 -4.57 13.46 1.52
N ALA A 507 -4.18 14.58 0.91
CA ALA A 507 -5.09 15.41 0.12
C ALA A 507 -5.65 14.66 -1.11
N TRP A 508 -4.84 13.79 -1.72
CA TRP A 508 -5.31 12.91 -2.80
C TRP A 508 -6.36 11.92 -2.31
N LYS A 509 -6.10 11.20 -1.22
CA LYS A 509 -7.08 10.30 -0.60
C LYS A 509 -8.36 11.02 -0.20
N GLU A 510 -8.27 12.26 0.29
CA GLU A 510 -9.42 13.13 0.57
C GLU A 510 -10.24 13.44 -0.69
N CYS A 511 -9.60 13.74 -1.81
CA CYS A 511 -10.27 13.87 -3.10
C CYS A 511 -11.03 12.59 -3.47
N ILE A 512 -10.36 11.44 -3.40
CA ILE A 512 -10.92 10.16 -3.84
C ILE A 512 -12.10 9.71 -2.98
N TYR A 513 -12.01 9.76 -1.64
CA TYR A 513 -13.16 9.33 -0.83
C TYR A 513 -14.35 10.30 -0.97
N ASN A 514 -14.11 11.60 -1.10
CA ASN A 514 -15.19 12.58 -1.31
C ASN A 514 -15.88 12.35 -2.67
N ALA A 515 -15.10 12.09 -3.72
CA ALA A 515 -15.64 11.77 -5.03
C ALA A 515 -16.47 10.47 -5.00
N ASN A 516 -16.00 9.44 -4.29
CA ASN A 516 -16.79 8.21 -4.07
C ASN A 516 -18.12 8.51 -3.34
N PHE A 517 -18.10 9.29 -2.26
CA PHE A 517 -19.32 9.64 -1.55
C PHE A 517 -20.27 10.46 -2.41
N ASN A 518 -19.78 11.46 -3.13
CA ASN A 518 -20.62 12.30 -3.98
C ASN A 518 -21.25 11.52 -5.15
N ARG A 519 -20.49 10.60 -5.76
CA ARG A 519 -20.98 9.79 -6.89
C ARG A 519 -21.98 8.71 -6.44
N TYR A 520 -21.71 8.03 -5.33
CA TYR A 520 -22.41 6.78 -5.00
C TYR A 520 -23.35 6.86 -3.78
N ALA A 521 -23.32 7.93 -2.97
CA ALA A 521 -24.15 7.98 -1.76
C ALA A 521 -25.66 7.95 -2.06
N THR A 522 -26.12 8.67 -3.08
CA THR A 522 -27.55 8.76 -3.43
C THR A 522 -28.11 7.43 -3.91
N GLU A 523 -27.37 6.73 -4.77
CA GLU A 523 -27.75 5.42 -5.33
C GLU A 523 -27.61 4.26 -4.33
N SER A 524 -26.82 4.44 -3.28
CA SER A 524 -26.65 3.40 -2.26
C SER A 524 -27.91 3.16 -1.40
N HIS A 525 -28.98 3.96 -1.55
CA HIS A 525 -30.19 3.98 -0.72
C HIS A 525 -29.90 4.05 0.80
N MET A 526 -28.72 4.51 1.19
CA MET A 526 -28.35 4.66 2.59
C MET A 526 -29.15 5.82 3.17
N ARG A 527 -30.06 5.50 4.10
CA ARG A 527 -30.96 6.46 4.77
C ARG A 527 -30.21 7.74 5.16
N LYS A 528 -30.67 8.89 4.64
CA LYS A 528 -30.50 10.21 5.27
C LYS A 528 -31.18 10.16 6.65
N ARG A 529 -30.54 9.59 7.67
CA ARG A 529 -31.07 9.63 9.04
C ARG A 529 -30.81 11.04 9.61
N GLY A 530 -31.89 11.81 9.70
CA GLY A 530 -32.11 12.84 10.70
C GLY A 530 -31.10 13.98 10.71
N ARG A 531 -31.37 15.00 9.90
CA ARG A 531 -30.88 16.36 10.13
C ARG A 531 -31.39 16.84 11.49
N THR A 532 -30.48 16.94 12.47
CA THR A 532 -30.53 18.07 13.41
C THR A 532 -30.06 19.30 12.64
N GLY A 533 -30.94 20.29 12.48
CA GLY A 533 -30.63 21.58 11.88
C GLY A 533 -30.28 21.51 10.40
N MET A 534 -31.29 21.68 9.54
CA MET A 534 -31.03 22.32 8.26
C MET A 534 -30.84 23.80 8.50
N GLU A 535 -29.60 24.21 8.69
CA GLU A 535 -29.12 25.38 7.98
C GLU A 535 -28.86 24.90 6.54
N GLU A 536 -29.94 24.77 5.77
CA GLU A 536 -29.86 25.11 4.35
C GLU A 536 -30.18 26.60 4.32
N ASP A 537 -29.36 27.34 3.60
CA ASP A 537 -29.42 28.79 3.46
C ASP A 537 -30.87 29.26 3.30
N ILE A 538 -31.37 29.96 4.32
CA ILE A 538 -32.68 30.62 4.32
C ILE A 538 -32.50 31.92 3.54
N GLU A 539 -32.48 31.82 2.23
CA GLU A 539 -32.75 32.94 1.32
C GLU A 539 -33.84 32.61 0.28
N ASP A 540 -34.50 31.45 0.39
CA ASP A 540 -35.69 31.16 -0.41
C ASP A 540 -36.96 31.56 0.36
N THR A 541 -37.50 32.73 0.03
CA THR A 541 -38.71 33.30 0.63
C THR A 541 -39.97 32.48 0.27
N GLU A 542 -39.94 31.79 -0.87
CA GLU A 542 -41.05 31.01 -1.41
C GLU A 542 -41.21 29.69 -0.64
N ALA A 543 -40.11 29.00 -0.38
CA ALA A 543 -40.09 27.80 0.47
C ALA A 543 -40.61 28.06 1.89
N ARG A 544 -40.33 29.25 2.46
CA ARG A 544 -40.85 29.67 3.77
C ARG A 544 -42.35 29.95 3.75
N GLN A 545 -42.88 30.56 2.68
CA GLN A 545 -44.32 30.76 2.53
C GLN A 545 -45.06 29.43 2.39
N ILE A 546 -44.54 28.50 1.60
CA ILE A 546 -45.11 27.14 1.44
C ILE A 546 -45.09 26.40 2.79
N HIS A 547 -44.02 26.52 3.58
CA HIS A 547 -43.92 25.93 4.92
C HIS A 547 -45.01 26.42 5.89
N LEU A 548 -45.39 27.69 5.82
CA LEU A 548 -46.34 28.30 6.76
C LEU A 548 -47.82 28.01 6.41
N GLN A 549 -48.11 27.45 5.23
CA GLN A 549 -49.47 27.07 4.83
C GLN A 549 -50.02 25.92 5.69
N ARG A 550 -50.83 26.29 6.69
CA ARG A 550 -51.42 25.36 7.66
C ARG A 550 -52.25 24.27 6.99
N ASP A 551 -53.08 24.63 6.01
CA ASP A 551 -54.01 23.69 5.38
C ASP A 551 -53.30 22.57 4.61
N ILE A 552 -52.03 22.79 4.23
CA ILE A 552 -51.21 21.80 3.52
C ILE A 552 -50.30 21.03 4.48
N ASN A 553 -49.76 21.70 5.50
CA ASN A 553 -48.69 21.16 6.32
C ASN A 553 -49.15 20.67 7.70
N HIS A 554 -50.36 21.00 8.13
CA HIS A 554 -50.97 20.49 9.35
C HIS A 554 -51.63 19.14 9.08
N ILE A 555 -51.09 18.08 9.67
CA ILE A 555 -51.49 16.70 9.40
C ILE A 555 -51.87 15.96 10.67
N HIS A 556 -52.72 14.94 10.51
CA HIS A 556 -52.95 13.94 11.54
C HIS A 556 -51.79 12.94 11.57
N ARG A 557 -51.09 12.83 12.70
CA ARG A 557 -49.88 12.00 12.89
C ARG A 557 -50.18 10.61 13.49
N GLY A 558 -51.40 10.36 13.96
CA GLY A 558 -51.82 9.06 14.51
C GLY A 558 -51.16 8.66 15.85
N ILE A 559 -50.35 9.54 16.45
CA ILE A 559 -49.64 9.28 17.72
C ILE A 559 -49.94 10.40 18.70
N HIS A 560 -50.38 10.06 19.92
CA HIS A 560 -50.57 11.02 21.01
C HIS A 560 -49.23 11.55 21.51
N SER A 561 -48.97 12.84 21.30
CA SER A 561 -47.76 13.52 21.73
C SER A 561 -48.10 14.85 22.40
N SER A 562 -47.23 15.38 23.26
CA SER A 562 -47.47 16.71 23.82
C SER A 562 -47.30 17.79 22.75
N CYS A 563 -48.24 18.72 22.66
CA CYS A 563 -48.12 19.89 21.79
C CYS A 563 -46.91 20.74 22.23
N LEU A 564 -46.00 21.06 21.31
CA LEU A 564 -44.83 21.89 21.60
C LEU A 564 -45.19 23.37 21.81
N ALA A 565 -46.15 23.89 21.04
CA ALA A 565 -46.63 25.26 21.19
C ALA A 565 -47.29 25.49 22.56
N CYS A 566 -48.12 24.54 23.02
CA CYS A 566 -48.71 24.59 24.37
C CYS A 566 -47.67 24.47 25.50
N LYS A 567 -46.46 24.02 25.19
CA LYS A 567 -45.32 23.98 26.11
C LYS A 567 -44.44 25.23 26.02
N GLY A 568 -44.85 26.23 25.25
CA GLY A 568 -44.10 27.48 25.06
C GLY A 568 -42.91 27.37 24.12
N PHE A 569 -42.71 26.26 23.41
CA PHE A 569 -41.59 26.10 22.49
C PHE A 569 -41.91 26.65 21.10
N ARG A 570 -40.95 27.38 20.53
CA ARG A 570 -40.97 27.87 19.15
C ARG A 570 -39.99 27.09 18.25
N GLN A 571 -40.18 27.18 16.94
CA GLN A 571 -39.28 26.62 15.94
C GLN A 571 -37.88 27.22 16.13
N GLY A 572 -36.87 26.35 16.21
CA GLY A 572 -35.47 26.75 16.46
C GLY A 572 -35.05 26.81 17.93
N GLN A 573 -35.97 26.81 18.90
CA GLN A 573 -35.59 26.80 20.32
C GLN A 573 -35.03 25.44 20.75
N ALA A 574 -33.87 25.47 21.42
CA ALA A 574 -33.22 24.28 21.98
C ALA A 574 -34.12 23.62 23.05
N ARG A 575 -34.32 22.31 22.94
CA ARG A 575 -35.18 21.54 23.87
C ARG A 575 -34.33 20.89 24.97
N PRO A 576 -34.73 20.94 26.24
CA PRO A 576 -34.06 20.16 27.29
C PRO A 576 -34.20 18.66 27.04
N PHE A 577 -33.10 17.91 27.10
CA PHE A 577 -33.16 16.44 27.09
C PHE A 577 -33.98 15.94 28.30
N LYS A 578 -34.88 14.98 28.07
CA LYS A 578 -35.57 14.27 29.15
C LYS A 578 -34.50 13.61 30.05
N ARG A 579 -34.30 14.14 31.27
CA ARG A 579 -33.57 13.43 32.33
C ARG A 579 -34.23 12.06 32.53
N LYS A 580 -33.45 10.98 32.45
CA LYS A 580 -33.85 9.69 33.00
C LYS A 580 -34.02 9.91 34.51
N LYS A 581 -35.20 9.59 35.08
CA LYS A 581 -35.38 9.60 36.54
C LYS A 581 -34.38 8.61 37.14
N GLU A 582 -33.42 9.12 37.91
CA GLU A 582 -32.67 8.30 38.85
C GLU A 582 -33.64 7.74 39.91
N LYS A 583 -33.48 6.46 40.24
CA LYS A 583 -34.19 5.85 41.36
C LYS A 583 -33.58 6.42 42.65
N GLY A 584 -34.36 7.24 43.37
CA GLY A 584 -34.01 7.72 44.70
C GLY A 584 -33.75 9.23 44.77
N GLY A 585 -34.82 10.02 44.67
CA GLY A 585 -34.76 11.47 44.92
C GLY A 585 -36.09 11.96 45.46
N TYR A 586 -36.04 12.69 46.58
CA TYR A 586 -37.18 13.21 47.32
C TYR A 586 -38.17 13.99 46.44
N LEU A 587 -39.47 13.80 46.72
CA LEU A 587 -40.58 14.49 46.08
C LEU A 587 -40.44 16.01 46.24
N GLN A 588 -40.34 16.73 45.13
CA GLN A 588 -40.52 18.19 45.13
C GLN A 588 -42.01 18.56 45.15
N PRO A 589 -42.38 19.75 45.68
CA PRO A 589 -43.76 20.13 45.87
C PRO A 589 -44.50 20.21 44.54
N ILE A 590 -45.74 19.70 44.53
CA ILE A 590 -46.67 19.78 43.40
C ILE A 590 -47.05 21.25 43.21
N SER A 591 -46.43 21.92 42.24
CA SER A 591 -46.95 23.16 41.68
C SER A 591 -47.91 22.82 40.55
N GLY A 592 -49.17 23.26 40.70
CA GLY A 592 -50.14 23.51 39.63
C GLY A 592 -50.57 22.34 38.73
N ASN A 593 -51.88 22.11 38.66
CA ASN A 593 -52.52 21.28 37.63
C ASN A 593 -52.31 21.87 36.20
N GLU A 594 -51.11 21.77 35.63
CA GLU A 594 -50.93 21.97 34.18
C GLU A 594 -51.43 20.71 33.45
N ARG A 595 -52.66 20.79 32.92
CA ARG A 595 -53.18 19.78 32.01
C ARG A 595 -52.19 19.59 30.86
N ARG A 596 -51.54 18.43 30.80
CA ARG A 596 -50.67 18.04 29.67
C ARG A 596 -51.52 17.92 28.42
N VAL A 597 -51.54 18.97 27.59
CA VAL A 597 -52.26 18.95 26.32
C VAL A 597 -51.58 17.97 25.37
N GLN A 598 -52.20 16.81 25.19
CA GLN A 598 -51.81 15.81 24.19
C GLN A 598 -52.56 16.09 22.89
N THR A 599 -51.88 15.89 21.76
CA THR A 599 -52.42 16.05 20.42
C THR A 599 -51.97 14.91 19.53
N VAL A 600 -52.81 14.58 18.55
CA VAL A 600 -52.52 13.65 17.46
C VAL A 600 -52.16 14.37 16.17
N TYR A 601 -52.16 15.71 16.18
CA TYR A 601 -51.86 16.54 15.02
C TYR A 601 -50.44 17.11 15.07
N GLY A 602 -49.95 17.61 13.94
CA GLY A 602 -48.66 18.28 13.89
C GLY A 602 -48.26 18.81 12.52
N CYS A 603 -47.06 19.38 12.46
CA CYS A 603 -46.50 19.92 11.22
C CYS A 603 -45.70 18.84 10.49
N LYS A 604 -46.04 18.56 9.22
CA LYS A 604 -45.34 17.56 8.40
C LYS A 604 -43.92 17.97 8.05
N VAL A 605 -43.66 19.28 7.91
CA VAL A 605 -42.34 19.80 7.53
C VAL A 605 -41.40 19.84 8.73
N CYS A 606 -41.88 20.28 9.90
CA CYS A 606 -41.11 20.31 11.14
C CYS A 606 -41.05 18.95 11.88
N ASP A 607 -41.92 18.01 11.52
CA ASP A 607 -42.16 16.73 12.22
C ASP A 607 -42.35 16.86 13.75
N VAL A 608 -43.17 17.82 14.16
CA VAL A 608 -43.48 18.09 15.57
C VAL A 608 -44.97 18.00 15.87
N ALA A 609 -45.30 17.70 17.12
CA ALA A 609 -46.69 17.65 17.59
C ALA A 609 -47.18 19.06 17.93
N ILE A 610 -48.28 19.47 17.30
CA ILE A 610 -48.92 20.78 17.47
C ILE A 610 -50.43 20.57 17.46
N CYS A 611 -51.16 21.22 18.36
CA CYS A 611 -52.62 21.13 18.44
C CYS A 611 -53.30 21.47 17.11
N ASN A 612 -54.55 21.03 16.96
CA ASN A 612 -55.39 21.42 15.84
C ASN A 612 -55.98 22.83 16.05
N THR A 613 -55.15 23.80 16.41
CA THR A 613 -55.55 25.21 16.56
C THR A 613 -54.60 26.07 15.74
N ALA A 614 -55.15 27.13 15.12
CA ALA A 614 -54.37 28.10 14.37
C ALA A 614 -53.33 28.78 15.29
N ASP A 615 -53.70 29.11 16.52
CA ASP A 615 -52.80 29.75 17.49
C ASP A 615 -51.56 28.91 17.79
N CYS A 616 -51.71 27.61 18.02
CA CYS A 616 -50.57 26.72 18.24
C CYS A 616 -49.70 26.57 16.99
N TRP A 617 -50.32 26.59 15.80
CA TRP A 617 -49.60 26.55 14.53
C TRP A 617 -48.73 27.79 14.35
N TYR A 618 -49.32 28.98 14.44
CA TYR A 618 -48.59 30.22 14.23
C TYR A 618 -47.61 30.47 15.36
N PHE A 619 -47.99 30.26 16.64
CA PHE A 619 -47.07 30.42 17.77
C PHE A 619 -45.78 29.59 17.62
N TYR A 620 -45.87 28.35 17.15
CA TYR A 620 -44.69 27.52 16.94
C TYR A 620 -43.80 28.05 15.82
N HIS A 621 -44.38 28.50 14.70
CA HIS A 621 -43.63 28.89 13.50
C HIS A 621 -43.26 30.39 13.46
N THR A 622 -43.73 31.19 14.40
CA THR A 622 -43.24 32.57 14.61
C THR A 622 -41.85 32.52 15.25
N GLN A 623 -40.81 32.81 14.47
CA GLN A 623 -39.44 32.97 14.98
C GLN A 623 -39.39 34.07 16.05
N MET A 624 -38.42 33.98 16.96
CA MET A 624 -38.00 35.13 17.78
C MET A 624 -37.04 35.98 16.98
#